data_AF-A0A2R6CBM9-F1
#
_entry.id   AF-A0A2R6CBM9-F1
#
_cell.length_a   1.000
_cell.length_b   1.000
_cell.length_c   1.000
_cell.angle_alpha   90.00
_cell.angle_beta   90.00
_cell.angle_gamma   90.00
#
_symmetry.space_group_name_H-M   'P 1'
#
loop_
_entity.id
_entity.type
_entity.pdbx_description
1 polymer ?
#
loop_
_entity_poly.entity_id
_entity_poly.type
_entity_poly.pdbx_seq_one_letter_code
_entity_poly.pdbx_strand_id
1 'polypeptide(L)' 'GISVGKTSVLAKAAFEVTVSHLLAAAESAETDTLEGVTESVIVGNYIPMGTGMVDLMVNLRALKNV' A
#
# COMPACT_ATOMS: atom_id res chain seq x y z
N GLY A 1 -5.59 -0.27 21.33
CA GLY A 1 -5.27 -0.50 19.89
C GLY A 1 -4.80 0.79 19.31
N ILE A 2 -3.66 0.78 18.61
CA ILE A 2 -3.12 1.96 17.94
C ILE A 2 -3.90 2.19 16.64
N SER A 3 -5.01 2.91 16.73
CA SER A 3 -5.81 3.42 15.62
C SER A 3 -5.25 4.76 15.14
N VAL A 4 -3.94 4.84 14.94
CA VAL A 4 -3.28 6.03 14.41
C VAL A 4 -3.16 5.88 12.89
N GLY A 5 -4.20 6.31 12.18
CA GLY A 5 -4.04 6.97 10.88
C GLY A 5 -3.77 6.15 9.62
N LYS A 6 -4.17 4.87 9.52
CA LYS A 6 -4.22 4.20 8.21
C LYS A 6 -5.65 3.83 7.82
N THR A 7 -6.30 4.79 7.18
CA THR A 7 -7.66 4.79 6.62
C THR A 7 -7.80 3.98 5.33
N SER A 8 -6.99 2.93 5.12
CA SER A 8 -7.14 2.10 3.92
C SER A 8 -8.44 1.28 3.99
N VAL A 9 -9.26 1.36 2.96
CA VAL A 9 -10.47 0.54 2.77
C VAL A 9 -10.08 -0.93 2.72
N LEU A 10 -9.03 -1.25 1.97
CA LEU A 10 -8.54 -2.62 1.83
C LEU A 10 -7.95 -3.15 3.14
N ALA A 11 -7.22 -2.32 3.89
CA ALA A 11 -6.72 -2.70 5.21
C ALA A 11 -7.85 -2.97 6.22
N LYS A 12 -8.91 -2.15 6.21
CA LYS A 12 -10.13 -2.37 7.02
C LYS A 12 -10.81 -3.68 6.63
N ALA A 13 -11.03 -3.91 5.33
CA ALA A 13 -11.71 -5.09 4.81
C ALA A 13 -10.92 -6.41 5.01
N ALA A 14 -9.60 -6.33 5.17
CA ALA A 14 -8.72 -7.47 5.43
C ALA A 14 -8.83 -8.03 6.86
N PHE A 15 -9.39 -7.25 7.81
CA PHE A 15 -9.53 -7.65 9.22
C PHE A 15 -11.02 -7.83 9.58
N GLU A 16 -11.57 -8.98 9.14
CA GLU A 16 -12.98 -9.39 9.32
C GLU A 16 -14.01 -8.42 8.72
N VAL A 17 -15.29 -8.84 8.68
CA VAL A 17 -16.43 -8.01 8.24
C VAL A 17 -16.21 -7.41 6.82
N THR A 18 -15.48 -8.15 5.97
CA THR A 18 -14.94 -7.72 4.67
C THR A 18 -15.99 -7.11 3.75
N VAL A 19 -17.13 -7.79 3.56
CA VAL A 19 -18.18 -7.36 2.63
C VAL A 19 -18.79 -6.03 3.08
N SER A 20 -19.07 -5.87 4.38
CA SER A 20 -19.66 -4.64 4.89
C SER A 20 -18.72 -3.45 4.76
N HIS A 21 -17.42 -3.65 4.99
CA HIS A 21 -16.41 -2.59 4.78
C HIS A 21 -16.33 -2.14 3.32
N LEU A 22 -16.36 -3.09 2.37
CA LEU A 22 -16.33 -2.75 0.94
C LEU A 22 -17.61 -2.06 0.48
N LEU A 23 -18.78 -2.51 0.95
CA LEU A 23 -20.06 -1.89 0.61
C LEU A 23 -20.14 -0.45 1.12
N ALA A 24 -19.82 -0.20 2.38
CA ALA A 24 -19.84 1.14 2.96
C ALA A 24 -18.87 2.11 2.25
N ALA A 25 -17.69 1.61 1.88
CA ALA A 25 -16.71 2.38 1.10
C ALA A 25 -17.22 2.70 -0.31
N ALA A 26 -17.90 1.75 -0.97
CA ALA A 26 -18.51 1.96 -2.29
C ALA A 26 -19.65 2.98 -2.24
N GLU A 27 -20.52 2.91 -1.23
CA GLU A 27 -21.60 3.88 -1.01
C GLU A 27 -21.07 5.30 -0.78
N SER A 28 -19.94 5.42 -0.08
CA SER A 28 -19.31 6.71 0.25
C SER A 28 -18.33 7.21 -0.81
N ALA A 29 -18.14 6.47 -1.91
CA ALA A 29 -17.12 6.72 -2.93
C ALA A 29 -15.70 6.91 -2.34
N GLU A 30 -15.34 6.13 -1.32
CA GLU A 30 -14.00 6.16 -0.72
C GLU A 30 -12.93 5.72 -1.75
N THR A 31 -11.77 6.37 -1.71
CA THR A 31 -10.60 6.01 -2.51
C THR A 31 -9.47 5.54 -1.59
N ASP A 32 -8.85 4.41 -1.93
CA ASP A 32 -7.68 3.89 -1.23
C ASP A 32 -6.41 4.34 -1.96
N THR A 33 -5.46 4.92 -1.22
CA THR A 33 -4.22 5.46 -1.81
C THR A 33 -3.16 4.38 -2.05
N LEU A 34 -3.34 3.16 -1.55
CA LEU A 34 -2.42 2.03 -1.75
C LEU A 34 -1.02 2.24 -1.17
N GLU A 35 -0.88 3.07 -0.13
CA GLU A 35 0.42 3.47 0.45
C GLU A 35 0.86 2.63 1.66
N GLY A 36 -0.01 1.78 2.20
CA GLY A 36 0.29 0.88 3.30
C GLY A 36 0.64 -0.53 2.86
N VAL A 37 1.06 -1.33 3.85
CA VAL A 37 1.58 -2.68 3.63
C VAL A 37 0.46 -3.63 3.20
N THR A 38 -0.67 -3.62 3.90
CA THR A 38 -1.75 -4.59 3.68
C THR A 38 -2.35 -4.45 2.29
N GLU A 39 -2.68 -3.22 1.91
CA GLU A 39 -3.22 -2.87 0.61
C GLU A 39 -2.21 -3.13 -0.52
N SER A 40 -0.92 -2.85 -0.30
CA SER A 40 0.14 -3.18 -1.26
C SER A 40 0.27 -4.70 -1.48
N VAL A 41 0.12 -5.52 -0.43
CA VAL A 41 0.09 -6.98 -0.55
C VAL A 41 -1.11 -7.44 -1.39
N ILE A 42 -2.30 -6.87 -1.16
CA ILE A 42 -3.52 -7.27 -1.86
C ILE A 42 -3.44 -6.96 -3.37
N VAL A 43 -2.92 -5.79 -3.74
CA VAL A 43 -2.84 -5.37 -5.16
C VAL A 43 -1.57 -5.83 -5.88
N GLY A 44 -0.57 -6.35 -5.14
CA GLY A 44 0.70 -6.81 -5.71
C GLY A 44 1.70 -5.69 -6.00
N ASN A 45 1.62 -4.55 -5.31
CA ASN A 45 2.60 -3.47 -5.39
C ASN A 45 3.88 -3.83 -4.61
N TYR A 46 4.95 -3.08 -4.84
CA TYR A 46 6.10 -3.10 -3.94
C TYR A 46 5.67 -2.75 -2.52
N ILE A 47 6.08 -3.56 -1.54
CA ILE A 47 5.70 -3.34 -0.15
C ILE A 47 6.55 -2.19 0.42
N PRO A 48 5.95 -1.11 0.96
CA PRO A 48 6.67 0.03 1.52
C PRO A 48 7.23 -0.29 2.93
N MET A 49 7.98 -1.39 3.02
CA MET A 49 8.63 -1.89 4.21
C MET A 49 9.92 -2.65 3.83
N GLY A 50 10.96 -2.51 4.65
CA GLY A 50 12.23 -3.21 4.41
C GLY A 50 12.88 -2.79 3.11
N THR A 51 13.17 -3.75 2.22
CA THR A 51 13.83 -3.49 0.93
C THR A 51 12.97 -2.68 -0.04
N GLY A 52 11.65 -2.66 0.12
CA GLY A 52 10.76 -1.84 -0.70
C GLY A 52 10.62 -0.39 -0.23
N MET A 53 11.39 0.04 0.79
CA MET A 53 11.45 1.45 1.21
C MET A 53 12.43 2.29 0.37
N VAL A 54 13.19 1.67 -0.53
CA VAL A 54 14.22 2.34 -1.32
C VAL A 54 14.01 2.09 -2.80
N ASP A 55 14.30 3.10 -3.60
CA ASP A 55 14.37 2.98 -5.05
C ASP A 55 15.81 2.78 -5.49
N LEU A 56 16.01 1.85 -6.43
CA LEU A 56 17.31 1.65 -7.06
C LEU A 56 17.49 2.62 -8.21
N MET A 57 18.61 3.32 -8.21
CA MET A 57 19.00 4.21 -9.29
C MET A 57 20.33 3.76 -9.88
N VAL A 58 20.45 3.91 -11.20
CA VAL A 58 21.67 3.56 -11.93
C VAL A 58 22.56 4.80 -12.05
N ASN A 59 23.82 4.67 -11.61
CA ASN A 59 24.82 5.71 -11.82
C ASN A 59 25.44 5.59 -13.23
N LEU A 60 24.90 6.37 -14.18
CA LEU A 60 25.37 6.38 -15.57
C LEU A 60 26.82 6.84 -15.74
N ARG A 61 27.38 7.61 -14.80
CA ARG A 61 28.79 8.03 -14.87
C ARG A 61 29.74 6.89 -14.49
N ALA A 62 29.35 6.09 -13.50
CA ALA A 62 30.12 4.92 -13.10
C ALA A 62 30.14 3.84 -14.20
N LEU A 63 29.05 3.71 -14.97
CA LEU A 63 28.96 2.75 -16.08
C LEU A 63 29.82 3.10 -17.31
N LYS A 64 30.21 4.37 -17.50
CA LYS A 64 31.03 4.77 -18.66
C LYS A 64 32.51 4.36 -18.55
N ASN A 65 32.94 3.96 -17.37
CA ASN A 65 34.32 3.58 -17.07
C ASN A 65 34.49 2.06 -16.90
N VAL A 66 33.47 1.28 -17.29
CA VAL A 66 33.51 -0.18 -17.35
C VAL A 66 33.66 -0.61 -18.80
#